data_AF-A0A7K0ZE19-F1
#
_entry.id   AF-A0A7K0ZE19-F1
#
_cell.length_a   1.000
_cell.length_b   1.000
_cell.length_c   1.000
_cell.angle_alpha   90.00
_cell.angle_beta   90.00
_cell.angle_gamma   90.00
#
_symmetry.space_group_name_H-M   'P 1'
#
loop_
_entity.id
_entity.type
_entity.pdbx_description
1 polymer ?
#
loop_
_entity_poly.entity_id
_entity_poly.type
_entity_poly.pdbx_seq_one_letter_code
_entity_poly.pdbx_strand_id
1 'polypeptide(L)'
;MAIEGVTTLYLLANAHSSVWWWLPWANAICLAVALGCTVLLSVPRHARMASHPDAQVGRELVLTNWPRTIAWTLCGAFGSLMLWQVVTV
;
A
#
# COMPACT_ATOMS: atom_id res chain seq x y z
N MET A 1 6.38 4.01 -0.43
CA MET A 1 5.60 4.18 0.81
C MET A 1 5.56 5.63 1.31
N ALA A 2 6.67 6.29 1.68
CA ALA A 2 6.58 7.65 2.25
C ALA A 2 5.90 8.67 1.31
N ILE A 3 6.40 8.77 0.06
CA ILE A 3 5.79 9.63 -0.97
C ILE A 3 4.32 9.27 -1.18
N GLU A 4 4.04 7.98 -1.36
CA GLU A 4 2.69 7.46 -1.57
C GLU A 4 1.74 7.77 -0.39
N GLY A 5 2.25 7.75 0.85
CA GLY A 5 1.53 8.17 2.05
C GLY A 5 1.19 9.64 2.01
N VAL A 6 2.16 10.50 1.74
CA VAL A 6 1.95 11.95 1.61
C VAL A 6 0.96 12.26 0.50
N THR A 7 1.09 11.63 -0.67
CA THR A 7 0.17 11.83 -1.80
C THR A 7 -1.23 11.31 -1.49
N THR A 8 -1.37 10.20 -0.76
CA THR A 8 -2.67 9.66 -0.37
C THR A 8 -3.38 10.58 0.63
N LEU A 9 -2.65 11.13 1.60
CA LEU A 9 -3.18 12.14 2.52
C LEU A 9 -3.59 13.41 1.78
N TYR A 10 -2.78 13.85 0.81
CA TYR A 10 -3.12 14.98 -0.05
C TYR A 10 -4.40 14.73 -0.84
N LEU A 11 -4.55 13.55 -1.44
CA LEU A 11 -5.75 13.15 -2.19
C LEU A 11 -6.99 13.04 -1.29
N LEU A 12 -6.86 12.58 -0.05
CA LEU A 12 -7.97 12.58 0.91
C LEU A 12 -8.46 13.99 1.23
N ALA A 13 -7.55 14.96 1.33
CA ALA A 13 -7.87 16.35 1.66
C ALA A 13 -8.28 17.19 0.44
N ASN A 14 -7.79 16.85 -0.75
CA ASN A 14 -7.89 17.68 -1.96
C ASN A 14 -8.38 16.88 -3.19
N ALA A 15 -9.22 15.86 -2.98
CA ALA A 15 -9.79 15.09 -4.09
C ALA A 15 -10.53 16.02 -5.06
N HIS A 16 -10.28 15.85 -6.36
CA HIS A 16 -10.97 16.58 -7.41
C HIS A 16 -12.48 16.26 -7.40
N SER A 17 -13.34 17.19 -7.79
CA SER A 17 -14.80 17.01 -7.78
C SER A 17 -15.30 15.90 -8.72
N SER A 18 -14.55 15.59 -9.79
CA SER A 18 -14.85 14.48 -10.70
C SER A 18 -14.57 13.10 -10.07
N VAL A 19 -13.78 13.03 -8.99
CA VAL A 19 -13.41 11.76 -8.36
C VAL A 19 -14.54 11.28 -7.46
N TRP A 20 -14.88 9.99 -7.54
CA TRP A 20 -15.86 9.40 -6.62
C TRP A 20 -15.35 9.46 -5.18
N TRP A 21 -16.19 9.99 -4.29
CA TRP A 21 -15.81 10.34 -2.91
C TRP A 21 -15.19 9.19 -2.10
N TRP A 22 -15.54 7.93 -2.41
CA TRP A 22 -15.05 6.75 -1.69
C TRP A 22 -13.69 6.24 -2.18
N LEU A 23 -13.24 6.61 -3.39
CA LEU A 23 -11.99 6.10 -3.97
C LEU A 23 -10.74 6.51 -3.18
N PRO A 24 -10.58 7.78 -2.74
CA PRO A 24 -9.45 8.17 -1.89
C PRO A 24 -9.39 7.36 -0.58
N TRP A 25 -10.56 7.06 0.02
CA TRP A 25 -10.65 6.25 1.23
C TRP A 25 -10.29 4.78 0.99
N ALA A 26 -10.80 4.18 -0.08
CA ALA A 26 -10.44 2.80 -0.45
C ALA A 26 -8.93 2.67 -0.72
N ASN A 27 -8.35 3.64 -1.44
CA ASN A 27 -6.91 3.72 -1.67
C ASN A 27 -6.12 3.88 -0.36
N ALA A 28 -6.59 4.75 0.55
CA ALA A 28 -5.96 4.95 1.85
C ALA A 28 -5.98 3.70 2.74
N ILE A 29 -7.08 2.94 2.75
CA ILE A 29 -7.17 1.67 3.48
C ILE A 29 -6.19 0.66 2.90
N CYS A 30 -6.11 0.55 1.57
CA CYS A 30 -5.14 -0.33 0.91
C CYS A 30 -3.70 0.03 1.29
N LEU A 31 -3.36 1.33 1.27
CA LEU A 31 -2.05 1.80 1.69
C LEU A 31 -1.78 1.53 3.17
N ALA A 32 -2.77 1.73 4.05
CA ALA A 32 -2.65 1.44 5.47
C ALA A 32 -2.37 -0.05 5.72
N VAL A 33 -3.02 -0.95 4.98
CA VAL A 33 -2.73 -2.40 5.03
C VAL A 33 -1.31 -2.68 4.55
N ALA A 34 -0.90 -2.13 3.41
CA ALA A 34 0.45 -2.34 2.87
C ALA A 34 1.55 -1.85 3.83
N LEU A 35 1.35 -0.67 4.44
CA LEU A 35 2.26 -0.09 5.42
C LEU A 35 2.26 -0.90 6.72
N GLY A 36 1.08 -1.29 7.21
CA GLY A 36 0.94 -2.14 8.40
C GLY A 36 1.66 -3.47 8.23
N CYS A 37 1.48 -4.17 7.10
CA CYS A 37 2.23 -5.37 6.79
C CYS A 37 3.74 -5.12 6.74
N THR A 38 4.17 -3.98 6.20
CA THR A 38 5.60 -3.63 6.14
C THR A 38 6.20 -3.45 7.54
N VAL A 39 5.59 -2.59 8.36
CA VAL A 39 6.09 -2.23 9.69
C VAL A 39 5.99 -3.39 10.67
N LEU A 40 4.86 -4.10 10.68
CA LEU A 40 4.58 -5.13 11.68
C LEU A 40 5.09 -6.51 11.26
N LEU A 41 5.13 -6.82 9.96
CA LEU A 41 5.48 -8.16 9.48
C LEU A 41 6.85 -8.21 8.82
N SER A 42 7.12 -7.34 7.85
CA SER A 42 8.34 -7.40 7.04
C SER A 42 9.58 -6.89 7.80
N VAL A 43 9.51 -5.72 8.43
CA VAL A 43 10.67 -5.11 9.12
C VAL A 43 11.26 -6.02 10.21
N PRO A 44 10.47 -6.59 11.14
CA PRO A 44 11.01 -7.48 12.18
C PRO A 44 11.63 -8.76 11.59
N ARG A 45 11.03 -9.32 10.54
CA ARG A 45 11.54 -10.54 9.88
C ARG A 45 12.82 -10.27 9.09
N HIS A 46 12.95 -9.11 8.45
CA HIS A 46 14.20 -8.70 7.82
C HIS A 46 15.32 -8.49 8.84
N ALA A 47 15.02 -7.91 10.02
CA ALA A 47 16.00 -7.81 11.11
C ALA A 47 16.43 -9.20 11.62
N ARG A 48 15.48 -10.13 11.75
CA ARG A 48 15.79 -11.53 12.09
C ARG A 48 16.65 -12.21 11.02
N MET A 49 16.31 -12.05 9.75
CA MET A 49 17.10 -12.60 8.63
C MET A 49 18.52 -12.04 8.59
N ALA A 50 18.70 -10.75 8.84
CA ALA A 50 20.01 -10.10 8.85
C ALA A 50 20.91 -10.57 10.01
N SER A 51 20.32 -10.88 11.17
CA SER A 51 21.06 -11.36 12.33
C SER A 51 21.27 -12.88 12.32
N HIS A 52 20.28 -13.65 11.88
CA HIS A 52 20.27 -15.11 11.87
C HIS A 52 19.61 -15.61 10.57
N PRO A 53 20.38 -15.73 9.48
CA PRO A 53 19.85 -16.19 8.20
C PRO A 53 19.35 -17.63 8.30
N ASP A 54 18.10 -17.87 7.87
CA ASP A 54 17.47 -19.19 7.91
C ASP A 54 16.40 -19.31 6.80
N ALA A 55 16.32 -20.50 6.20
CA ALA A 55 15.35 -20.82 5.16
C ALA A 55 13.90 -20.66 5.63
N GLN A 56 13.61 -20.94 6.91
CA GLN A 56 12.28 -20.72 7.45
C GLN A 56 11.90 -19.23 7.47
N VAL A 57 12.81 -18.35 7.88
CA VAL A 57 12.59 -16.89 7.87
C VAL A 57 12.37 -16.40 6.45
N GLY A 58 13.08 -16.97 5.47
CA GLY A 58 12.88 -16.69 4.04
C GLY A 58 11.47 -17.05 3.57
N ARG A 59 10.98 -18.23 3.94
CA ARG A 59 9.61 -18.67 3.63
C ARG A 59 8.56 -17.76 4.28
N GLU A 60 8.75 -17.40 5.53
CA GLU A 60 7.86 -16.47 6.25
C GLU A 60 7.81 -15.09 5.58
N LEU A 61 8.95 -14.57 5.10
CA LEU A 61 9.01 -13.31 4.37
C LEU A 61 8.19 -13.36 3.07
N VAL A 62 8.27 -14.45 2.30
CA VAL A 62 7.47 -14.61 1.08
C VAL A 62 5.99 -14.69 1.39
N LEU A 63 5.59 -15.50 2.37
CA LEU A 63 4.19 -15.68 2.75
C LEU A 63 3.57 -14.38 3.27
N THR A 64 4.30 -13.65 4.10
CA THR A 64 3.83 -12.37 4.66
C THR A 64 3.91 -11.20 3.68
N ASN A 65 4.52 -11.38 2.51
CA ASN A 65 4.55 -10.37 1.45
C ASN A 65 3.26 -10.34 0.62
N TRP A 66 2.54 -11.46 0.49
CA TRP A 66 1.33 -11.55 -0.34
C TRP A 66 0.25 -10.50 0.00
N PRO A 67 -0.10 -10.27 1.28
CA PRO A 67 -1.06 -9.23 1.64
C PRO A 67 -0.63 -7.84 1.16
N ARG A 68 0.66 -7.53 1.30
CA ARG A 68 1.24 -6.26 0.83
C ARG A 68 1.14 -6.15 -0.69
N THR A 69 1.46 -7.22 -1.43
CA THR A 69 1.35 -7.23 -2.89
C THR A 69 -0.08 -6.96 -3.36
N ILE A 70 -1.08 -7.63 -2.76
CA ILE A 70 -2.49 -7.42 -3.12
C ILE A 70 -2.90 -5.98 -2.81
N ALA A 71 -2.61 -5.49 -1.60
CA ALA A 71 -2.96 -4.14 -1.19
C ALA A 71 -2.32 -3.08 -2.10
N TRP A 72 -1.06 -3.26 -2.49
CA TRP A 72 -0.34 -2.31 -3.33
C TRP A 72 -0.81 -2.34 -4.78
N THR A 73 -1.19 -3.51 -5.30
CA THR A 73 -1.87 -3.63 -6.61
C THR A 73 -3.20 -2.88 -6.61
N LEU A 74 -3.98 -2.98 -5.53
CA LEU A 74 -5.23 -2.23 -5.39
C LEU A 74 -5.00 -0.71 -5.31
N CYS A 75 -3.95 -0.25 -4.62
CA CYS A 75 -3.56 1.16 -4.65
C CYS A 75 -3.30 1.65 -6.08
N GLY A 76 -2.53 0.89 -6.87
CA GLY A 76 -2.29 1.20 -8.28
C GLY A 76 -3.58 1.26 -9.11
N ALA A 77 -4.50 0.31 -8.89
CA ALA A 77 -5.79 0.27 -9.57
C ALA A 77 -6.68 1.48 -9.22
N PHE A 78 -6.86 1.78 -7.93
CA PHE A 78 -7.65 2.93 -7.50
C PHE A 78 -7.01 4.26 -7.90
N GLY A 79 -5.69 4.39 -7.80
CA GLY A 79 -4.94 5.55 -8.29
C GLY A 79 -5.18 5.79 -9.78
N SER A 80 -5.08 4.74 -10.59
CA SER A 80 -5.33 4.82 -12.03
C SER A 80 -6.79 5.18 -12.36
N LEU A 81 -7.75 4.65 -11.60
CA LEU A 81 -9.16 4.99 -11.77
C LEU A 81 -9.45 6.45 -11.43
N MET A 82 -8.87 6.98 -10.34
CA MET A 82 -8.98 8.40 -10.00
C MET A 82 -8.36 9.29 -11.09
N LEU A 83 -7.19 8.91 -11.61
CA LEU A 83 -6.55 9.63 -12.72
C LEU A 83 -7.41 9.62 -13.98
N TRP A 84 -8.00 8.47 -14.33
CA TRP A 84 -8.92 8.37 -15.46
C TRP A 84 -10.12 9.32 -15.29
N GLN A 85 -10.75 9.33 -14.11
CA GLN A 85 -11.86 10.25 -13.82
C GLN A 85 -11.48 11.71 -14.01
N VAL A 86 -10.29 12.13 -13.57
CA VAL A 86 -9.83 13.52 -13.74
C VAL A 86 -9.56 13.90 -15.20
N VAL A 87 -9.14 12.95 -16.02
CA VAL A 87 -8.77 13.22 -17.43
C VAL A 87 -9.97 13.11 -18.38
N THR A 88 -11.00 12.33 -18.03
CA THR A 88 -12.12 12.04 -18.94
C THR A 88 -13.49 12.54 -18.49
N VAL A 89 -13.63 13.03 -17.24
CA VAL A 89 -14.93 13.48 -16.67
C VAL A 89 -14.84 14.92 -16.19
#